data_AF-A0A5J4QPG6-F1
#
_entry.id   AF-A0A5J4QPG6-F1
#
_cell.length_a   1.000
_cell.length_b   1.000
_cell.length_c   1.000
_cell.angle_alpha   90.00
_cell.angle_beta   90.00
_cell.angle_gamma   90.00
#
_symmetry.space_group_name_H-M   'P 1'
#
loop_
_entity.id
_entity.type
_entity.pdbx_description
1 polymer ?
#
loop_
_entity_poly.entity_id
_entity_poly.type
_entity_poly.pdbx_seq_one_letter_code
_entity_poly.pdbx_strand_id
1 'polypeptide(L)'
;MRVLLVNTSERVGGAAVASYRLTEALKNNGVKAKLLVRNKQTDNVSTVELEANRLHLWKFVWERIVIWKANHFKKNNLFAVDIANTGTDITSLPEFQEADVIHLHWINQGMLSLKNIRKIVASGKPIVWTKQKSG
;
A
#
# COMPACT_ATOMS: atom_id res chain seq x y z
N MET A 1 10.83 19.66 -1.96
CA MET A 1 9.74 18.74 -2.31
C MET A 1 9.88 17.44 -1.52
N ARG A 2 8.81 17.01 -0.87
CA ARG A 2 8.68 15.76 -0.12
C ARG A 2 7.74 14.80 -0.85
N VAL A 3 8.22 13.59 -1.12
CA VAL A 3 7.43 12.55 -1.83
C VAL A 3 7.21 11.37 -0.90
N LEU A 4 5.95 10.96 -0.75
CA LEU A 4 5.60 9.73 -0.03
C LEU A 4 5.24 8.64 -1.04
N LEU A 5 6.09 7.62 -1.13
CA LEU A 5 5.81 6.42 -1.90
C LEU A 5 5.06 5.43 -1.01
N VAL A 6 3.98 4.84 -1.50
CA VAL A 6 3.14 3.90 -0.74
C VAL A 6 3.15 2.55 -1.43
N ASN A 7 3.59 1.50 -0.74
CA ASN A 7 3.61 0.12 -1.25
C ASN A 7 3.27 -0.91 -0.16
N THR A 8 2.76 -2.07 -0.55
CA THR A 8 2.38 -3.14 0.38
C THR A 8 3.60 -3.85 0.98
N SER A 9 4.71 -4.01 0.24
CA SER A 9 5.90 -4.76 0.66
C SER A 9 7.18 -3.95 0.47
N GLU A 10 8.15 -4.11 1.37
CA GLU A 10 9.44 -3.41 1.33
C GLU A 10 10.45 -4.03 0.35
N ARG A 11 10.56 -5.37 0.32
CA ARG A 11 11.55 -6.07 -0.54
C ARG A 11 11.03 -7.30 -1.26
N VAL A 12 9.89 -7.85 -0.86
CA VAL A 12 9.37 -9.09 -1.43
C VAL A 12 8.44 -8.78 -2.60
N GLY A 13 8.83 -9.22 -3.79
CA GLY A 13 8.08 -9.03 -5.05
C GLY A 13 8.65 -7.91 -5.94
N GLY A 14 8.41 -8.02 -7.26
CA GLY A 14 8.94 -7.07 -8.25
C GLY A 14 8.50 -5.61 -8.00
N ALA A 15 7.30 -5.41 -7.47
CA ALA A 15 6.78 -4.09 -7.10
C ALA A 15 7.57 -3.45 -5.95
N ALA A 16 7.90 -4.24 -4.92
CA ALA A 16 8.66 -3.79 -3.76
C ALA A 16 10.07 -3.33 -4.14
N VAL A 17 10.76 -4.14 -4.94
CA VAL A 17 12.09 -3.80 -5.46
C VAL A 17 12.05 -2.55 -6.34
N ALA A 18 11.03 -2.40 -7.18
CA ALA A 18 10.87 -1.22 -8.04
C ALA A 18 10.60 0.05 -7.23
N SER A 19 9.70 0.01 -6.25
CA SER A 19 9.41 1.18 -5.39
C SER A 19 10.61 1.58 -4.53
N TYR A 20 11.38 0.59 -4.04
CA TYR A 20 12.59 0.86 -3.27
C TYR A 20 13.66 1.55 -4.13
N ARG A 21 13.95 1.01 -5.32
CA ARG A 21 14.90 1.62 -6.27
C ARG A 21 14.49 3.03 -6.68
N LEU A 22 13.19 3.26 -6.90
CA LEU A 22 12.67 4.58 -7.20
C LEU A 22 12.87 5.55 -6.03
N THR A 23 12.63 5.10 -4.80
CA THR A 23 12.85 5.90 -3.59
C THR A 23 14.32 6.32 -3.46
N GLU A 24 15.25 5.38 -3.65
CA GLU A 24 16.70 5.63 -3.64
C GLU A 24 17.12 6.60 -4.75
N ALA A 25 16.62 6.40 -5.97
CA ALA A 25 16.90 7.30 -7.09
C ALA A 25 16.43 8.73 -6.83
N LEU A 26 15.24 8.91 -6.25
CA LEU A 26 14.73 10.23 -5.88
C LEU A 26 15.62 10.91 -4.82
N LYS A 27 16.04 10.18 -3.80
CA LYS A 27 16.96 10.69 -2.76
C LYS A 27 18.32 11.10 -3.35
N ASN A 28 18.87 10.28 -4.24
CA ASN A 28 20.14 10.58 -4.90
C ASN A 28 20.08 11.86 -5.77
N ASN A 29 18.88 12.27 -6.19
CA ASN A 29 18.63 13.52 -6.89
C ASN A 29 18.21 14.66 -5.93
N GLY A 30 18.44 14.53 -4.63
CA GLY A 30 18.14 15.56 -3.62
C GLY A 30 16.66 15.70 -3.24
N VAL A 31 15.79 14.79 -3.70
CA VAL A 31 14.37 14.80 -3.32
C VAL A 31 14.18 14.08 -1.99
N LYS A 32 13.45 14.70 -1.06
CA LYS A 32 13.12 14.08 0.24
C LYS A 32 12.03 13.01 0.04
N ALA A 33 12.42 11.78 -0.24
CA ALA A 33 11.50 10.66 -0.46
C ALA A 33 11.44 9.70 0.74
N LYS A 34 10.22 9.35 1.17
CA LYS A 34 9.93 8.33 2.18
C LYS A 34 9.11 7.19 1.55
N LEU A 35 9.31 5.96 2.01
CA LEU A 35 8.56 4.80 1.55
C LEU A 35 7.70 4.24 2.69
N LEU A 36 6.38 4.40 2.58
CA LEU A 36 5.40 3.82 3.49
C LEU A 36 5.12 2.37 3.06
N VAL A 37 5.39 1.43 3.95
CA VAL A 37 5.20 0.00 3.72
C VAL A 37 4.25 -0.60 4.76
N ARG A 38 3.52 -1.65 4.38
CA ARG A 38 2.67 -2.36 5.34
C ARG A 38 3.46 -3.25 6.28
N ASN A 39 4.40 -4.03 5.75
CA ASN A 39 5.25 -4.93 6.53
C ASN A 39 6.70 -4.44 6.41
N LYS A 40 7.29 -3.99 7.52
CA LYS A 40 8.70 -3.59 7.55
C LYS A 40 9.56 -4.84 7.76
N GLN A 41 10.55 -5.04 6.90
CA GLN A 41 11.52 -6.13 6.99
C GLN A 41 12.92 -5.63 7.33
N THR A 42 13.20 -4.32 7.22
CA THR A 42 14.50 -3.75 7.59
C THR A 42 14.39 -2.48 8.42
N ASP A 43 15.36 -2.24 9.31
CA ASP A 43 15.47 -1.05 10.19
C ASP A 43 15.83 0.26 9.45
N ASN A 44 15.53 0.37 8.16
CA ASN A 44 15.81 1.58 7.41
C ASN A 44 14.97 2.75 7.92
N VAL A 45 15.62 3.90 8.16
CA VAL A 45 15.00 5.15 8.65
C VAL A 45 13.97 5.72 7.67
N SER A 46 14.03 5.29 6.41
CA SER A 46 13.14 5.77 5.35
C SER A 46 11.88 4.93 5.15
N THR A 47 11.73 3.84 5.91
CA THR A 47 10.56 2.96 5.85
C THR A 47 9.70 3.11 7.09
N VAL A 48 8.45 3.50 6.85
CA VAL A 48 7.43 3.66 7.88
C VAL A 48 6.50 2.47 7.77
N GLU A 49 6.29 1.79 8.89
CA GLU A 49 5.41 0.63 8.97
C GLU A 49 3.98 1.08 9.30
N LEU A 50 2.99 0.49 8.63
CA LEU A 50 1.60 0.67 9.02
C LEU A 50 1.27 -0.22 10.22
N GLU A 51 0.75 0.39 11.28
CA GLU A 51 0.37 -0.32 12.49
C GLU A 51 -0.65 -1.44 12.17
N ALA A 52 -0.27 -2.67 12.51
CA ALA A 52 -1.06 -3.85 12.18
C ALA A 52 -2.28 -3.94 13.11
N ASN A 53 -3.45 -3.50 12.63
CA ASN A 53 -4.68 -3.69 13.39
C ASN A 53 -5.20 -5.12 13.22
N ARG A 54 -5.20 -5.92 14.30
CA ARG A 54 -5.65 -7.33 14.30
C ARG A 54 -7.07 -7.52 13.77
N LEU A 55 -7.93 -6.50 13.90
CA LEU A 55 -9.27 -6.47 13.31
C LEU A 55 -9.27 -6.51 11.77
N HIS A 56 -8.26 -5.93 11.12
CA HIS A 56 -8.13 -5.99 9.66
C HIS A 56 -7.74 -7.39 9.18
N LEU A 57 -6.93 -8.12 9.94
CA LEU A 57 -6.61 -9.51 9.65
C LEU A 57 -7.86 -10.40 9.73
N TRP A 58 -8.69 -10.22 10.76
CA TRP A 58 -9.96 -10.95 10.89
C TRP A 58 -10.91 -10.67 9.73
N LYS A 59 -11.07 -9.41 9.33
CA LYS A 59 -11.92 -9.04 8.19
C LYS A 59 -11.38 -9.58 6.86
N PHE A 60 -10.07 -9.60 6.66
CA PHE A 60 -9.40 -10.16 5.48
C PHE A 60 -9.55 -11.70 5.38
N VAL A 61 -9.51 -12.39 6.53
CA VAL A 61 -9.79 -13.83 6.61
C VAL A 61 -11.27 -14.10 6.32
N TRP A 62 -12.17 -13.30 6.90
CA TRP A 62 -13.60 -13.39 6.65
C TRP A 62 -13.95 -13.19 5.16
N GLU A 63 -13.33 -12.20 4.52
CA GLU A 63 -13.50 -11.92 3.10
C GLU A 63 -13.15 -13.13 2.23
N ARG A 64 -12.05 -13.82 2.55
CA ARG A 64 -11.66 -15.06 1.86
C ARG A 64 -12.65 -16.20 2.08
N ILE A 65 -13.21 -16.31 3.27
CA ILE A 65 -14.24 -17.33 3.56
C ILE A 65 -15.50 -17.06 2.72
N VAL A 66 -15.90 -15.80 2.58
CA VAL A 66 -17.04 -15.40 1.75
C VAL A 66 -16.76 -15.67 0.27
N ILE A 67 -15.60 -15.28 -0.26
CA ILE A 67 -15.20 -15.54 -1.65
C ILE A 67 -15.12 -17.05 -1.91
N TRP A 68 -14.56 -17.83 -0.98
CA TRP A 68 -14.46 -19.28 -1.09
C TRP A 68 -15.83 -19.95 -1.13
N LYS A 69 -16.78 -19.49 -0.30
CA LYS A 69 -18.16 -19.96 -0.31
C LYS A 69 -18.86 -19.59 -1.63
N ALA A 70 -18.67 -18.37 -2.11
CA ALA A 70 -19.23 -17.89 -3.38
C ALA A 70 -18.66 -18.62 -4.61
N ASN A 71 -17.40 -19.07 -4.55
CA ASN A 71 -16.75 -19.89 -5.57
C ASN A 71 -17.08 -21.40 -5.46
N HIS A 72 -18.14 -21.78 -4.75
CA HIS A 72 -18.53 -23.18 -4.54
C HIS A 72 -17.37 -24.06 -4.04
N PHE A 73 -16.59 -23.55 -3.08
CA PHE A 73 -15.43 -24.23 -2.48
C PHE A 73 -14.24 -24.51 -3.41
N LYS A 74 -14.26 -23.97 -4.65
CA LYS A 74 -13.12 -24.06 -5.58
C LYS A 74 -12.08 -22.99 -5.24
N LYS A 75 -10.81 -23.40 -5.12
CA LYS A 75 -9.70 -22.51 -4.71
C LYS A 75 -9.19 -21.57 -5.82
N ASN A 76 -9.70 -21.68 -7.04
CA ASN A 76 -9.22 -20.89 -8.17
C ASN A 76 -9.56 -19.40 -7.96
N ASN A 77 -8.57 -18.52 -8.14
CA ASN A 77 -8.67 -17.04 -8.06
C ASN A 77 -8.94 -16.41 -6.68
N LEU A 78 -8.79 -17.15 -5.57
CA LEU A 78 -9.00 -16.63 -4.21
C LEU A 78 -8.09 -15.48 -3.79
N PHE A 79 -6.98 -15.27 -4.49
CA PHE A 79 -6.02 -14.19 -4.27
C PHE A 79 -5.97 -13.19 -5.45
N ALA A 80 -6.76 -13.41 -6.51
CA ALA A 80 -6.80 -12.55 -7.69
C ALA A 80 -7.72 -11.34 -7.50
N VAL A 81 -8.59 -11.38 -6.48
CA VAL A 81 -9.59 -10.35 -6.19
C VAL A 81 -9.44 -9.93 -4.73
N ASP A 82 -9.30 -8.63 -4.52
CA ASP A 82 -9.33 -7.96 -3.22
C ASP A 82 -10.55 -7.04 -3.24
N ILE A 83 -11.50 -7.25 -2.34
CA ILE A 83 -12.74 -6.46 -2.28
C ILE A 83 -12.43 -5.03 -1.78
N ALA A 84 -11.21 -4.75 -1.31
CA ALA A 84 -10.75 -3.44 -0.85
C ALA A 84 -11.71 -2.82 0.19
N ASN A 85 -12.42 -3.68 0.93
CA ASN A 85 -13.35 -3.29 1.98
C ASN A 85 -12.59 -3.00 3.29
N THR A 86 -11.32 -3.42 3.38
CA THR A 86 -10.45 -3.19 4.52
C THR A 86 -9.08 -2.66 4.13
N GLY A 87 -8.54 -1.79 4.98
CA GLY A 87 -7.23 -1.18 4.80
C GLY A 87 -6.99 -0.10 5.84
N THR A 88 -5.74 0.26 6.04
CA THR A 88 -5.31 1.26 7.03
C THR A 88 -5.43 2.65 6.44
N ASP A 89 -5.99 3.58 7.20
CA ASP A 89 -6.02 4.97 6.79
C ASP A 89 -4.63 5.58 6.95
N ILE A 90 -4.05 6.03 5.83
CA ILE A 90 -2.71 6.63 5.81
C ILE A 90 -2.78 8.16 5.90
N THR A 91 -3.97 8.75 5.78
CA THR A 91 -4.13 10.22 5.68
C THR A 91 -3.86 10.95 6.99
N SER A 92 -3.98 10.27 8.12
CA SER A 92 -3.66 10.78 9.45
C SER A 92 -2.17 10.69 9.81
N LEU A 93 -1.35 10.02 9.00
CA LEU A 93 0.07 9.86 9.30
C LEU A 93 0.83 11.18 9.07
N PRO A 94 1.79 11.54 9.94
CA PRO A 94 2.64 12.71 9.73
C PRO A 94 3.32 12.71 8.36
N GLU A 95 3.78 11.55 7.89
CA GLU A 95 4.42 11.40 6.58
C GLU A 95 3.49 11.78 5.43
N PHE A 96 2.21 11.44 5.54
CA PHE A 96 1.21 11.79 4.53
C PHE A 96 0.93 13.29 4.58
N GLN A 97 0.79 13.86 5.78
CA GLN A 97 0.52 15.29 5.95
C GLN A 97 1.69 16.16 5.47
N GLU A 98 2.93 15.75 5.73
CA GLU A 98 4.14 16.45 5.30
C GLU A 98 4.46 16.29 3.81
N ALA A 99 3.96 15.25 3.16
CA ALA A 99 4.25 14.99 1.76
C ALA A 99 3.58 16.00 0.83
N ASP A 100 4.35 16.51 -0.13
CA ASP A 100 3.85 17.38 -1.19
C ASP A 100 3.23 16.55 -2.32
N VAL A 101 3.72 15.33 -2.54
CA VAL A 101 3.24 14.39 -3.57
C VAL A 101 3.07 12.99 -2.99
N ILE A 102 1.96 12.34 -3.30
CA ILE A 102 1.69 10.95 -2.94
C ILE A 102 1.88 10.06 -4.17
N HIS A 103 2.81 9.12 -4.11
CA HIS A 103 3.02 8.13 -5.15
C HIS A 103 2.50 6.77 -4.71
N LEU A 104 1.36 6.36 -5.26
CA LEU A 104 0.76 5.05 -5.03
C LEU A 104 1.41 4.02 -5.96
N HIS A 105 2.14 3.08 -5.38
CA HIS A 105 2.82 2.01 -6.10
C HIS A 105 2.40 0.65 -5.51
N TRP A 106 1.48 -0.04 -6.20
CA TRP A 106 1.07 -1.41 -5.86
C TRP A 106 0.45 -1.58 -4.45
N ILE A 107 -0.69 -0.91 -4.26
CA ILE A 107 -1.34 -0.65 -2.97
C ILE A 107 -2.42 -1.66 -2.52
N ASN A 108 -2.61 -2.83 -3.12
CA ASN A 108 -3.58 -3.78 -2.55
C ASN A 108 -3.19 -5.26 -2.66
N GLN A 109 -3.95 -6.16 -2.01
CA GLN A 109 -3.59 -7.05 -0.88
C GLN A 109 -3.96 -6.48 0.52
N GLY A 110 -5.03 -5.68 0.60
CA GLY A 110 -5.66 -5.24 1.86
C GLY A 110 -4.95 -4.10 2.57
N MET A 111 -4.07 -3.36 1.89
CA MET A 111 -3.36 -2.20 2.46
C MET A 111 -4.26 -0.95 2.51
N LEU A 112 -4.96 -0.63 1.42
CA LEU A 112 -5.88 0.51 1.33
C LEU A 112 -7.31 0.04 1.00
N SER A 113 -8.29 0.55 1.76
CA SER A 113 -9.69 0.39 1.41
C SER A 113 -10.12 1.44 0.37
N LEU A 114 -11.24 1.21 -0.34
CA LEU A 114 -11.82 2.23 -1.23
C LEU A 114 -12.16 3.52 -0.48
N LYS A 115 -12.56 3.43 0.79
CA LYS A 115 -12.77 4.60 1.66
C LYS A 115 -11.47 5.37 1.89
N ASN A 116 -10.36 4.67 2.10
CA ASN A 116 -9.05 5.29 2.30
C ASN A 116 -8.57 5.94 1.02
N ILE A 117 -8.73 5.29 -0.15
CA ILE A 117 -8.40 5.89 -1.44
C ILE A 117 -9.21 7.17 -1.67
N ARG A 118 -10.52 7.16 -1.37
CA ARG A 118 -11.35 8.37 -1.45
C ARG A 118 -10.84 9.48 -0.53
N LYS A 119 -10.42 9.16 0.70
CA LYS A 119 -9.82 10.15 1.61
C LYS A 119 -8.51 10.72 1.06
N ILE A 120 -7.65 9.88 0.48
CA ILE A 120 -6.40 10.31 -0.15
C ILE A 120 -6.70 11.28 -1.30
N VAL A 121 -7.63 10.94 -2.19
CA VAL A 121 -8.04 11.83 -3.29
C VAL A 121 -8.67 13.13 -2.77
N ALA A 122 -9.53 13.05 -1.76
CA ALA A 122 -10.18 14.21 -1.15
C ALA A 122 -9.18 15.13 -0.42
N SER A 123 -7.97 14.68 -0.12
CA SER A 123 -6.93 15.52 0.50
C SER A 123 -6.41 16.63 -0.40
N GLY A 124 -6.69 16.57 -1.72
CA GLY A 124 -6.24 17.57 -2.70
C GLY A 124 -4.74 17.51 -3.03
N LYS A 125 -3.98 16.60 -2.41
CA LYS A 125 -2.56 16.40 -2.72
C LYS A 125 -2.39 15.80 -4.13
N PRO A 126 -1.38 16.22 -4.91
CA PRO A 126 -1.02 15.56 -6.16
C PRO A 126 -0.76 14.07 -5.97
N ILE A 127 -1.40 13.23 -6.80
CA ILE A 127 -1.28 11.78 -6.75
C ILE A 127 -0.68 11.27 -8.06
N VAL A 128 0.39 10.48 -7.96
CA VAL A 128 0.93 9.68 -9.05
C VAL A 128 0.59 8.22 -8.77
N TRP A 129 0.02 7.51 -9.75
CA TRP A 129 -0.32 6.10 -9.60
C TRP A 129 0.37 5.27 -10.67
N THR A 130 1.23 4.34 -10.24
CA THR A 130 1.83 3.34 -11.13
C THR A 130 1.18 1.97 -10.95
N LYS A 131 0.65 1.40 -12.03
CA LYS A 131 0.15 0.02 -12.10
C LYS A 131 1.26 -0.90 -12.63
N GLN A 132 1.44 -2.06 -12.01
CA GLN A 132 2.30 -3.12 -12.53
C GLN A 132 1.41 -4.30 -12.93
N LYS A 133 1.56 -4.82 -14.16
CA LYS A 133 0.90 -6.06 -14.59
C LYS A 133 1.49 -7.21 -13.77
N SER A 134 0.65 -7.92 -13.02
CA SER A 134 0.97 -9.27 -12.55
C SER A 134 1.04 -10.17 -13.78
N GLY A 135 2.23 -10.72 -14.05
CA GLY A 135 2.40 -11.77 -15.06
C GLY A 135 1.75 -13.08 -14.64
#